data_AF-A0A7D8BFG0-F1
#
_entry.id   AF-A0A7D8BFG0-F1
#
_cell.length_a   1.000
_cell.length_b   1.000
_cell.length_c   1.000
_cell.angle_alpha   90.00
_cell.angle_beta   90.00
_cell.angle_gamma   90.00
#
_symmetry.space_group_name_H-M   'P 1'
#
loop_
_entity.id
_entity.type
_entity.pdbx_description
1 polymer ?
#
loop_
_entity_poly.entity_id
_entity_poly.type
_entity_poly.pdbx_seq_one_letter_code
_entity_poly.pdbx_strand_id
1 'polypeptide(L)'
;MLGVCAVAALSGCNYFRQKTQEHYVYVTARQVFLRDRVAAVSNRTGTATNGEKLVVLDRTRRAIKVRTPRGEVGWVEEKLTADQKTADQFAALAETHGKDPVIAVATARDEVYLHAAPGRETPRFYRLAEGDGLSLLERATVPKVKPGAVPVRVVRQPTQEEVAAAKAERTHEDDPNDEKQPAVVVPPPVMEDWWLARTVKGQTGWILGRMVDVTVPDTLARYAEGQRIVGAYVLHMVDDPDSGMLDNGKTVTEIPEYLTLLAPYKSGLPYDFDQVRVFIWNIKKHRYETGFREHDILGYLPAKIGSMKDPYSPGVLAQMSLPSFTYKVLAASAPIPEPDPATGLVKPSQLITKTYRLEGNICRRILPPGTLAEDEAHPVPLPAKDKNGKSRKRRR
;
A
#
# COMPACT_ATOMS: atom_id res chain seq x y z
N MET A 1 -88.97 20.43 -5.03
CA MET A 1 -88.09 19.25 -4.95
C MET A 1 -86.70 19.72 -5.40
N LEU A 2 -85.76 20.15 -4.53
CA LEU A 2 -84.94 19.32 -3.61
C LEU A 2 -84.54 18.02 -4.30
N GLY A 3 -83.30 17.64 -4.59
CA GLY A 3 -81.91 17.98 -4.25
C GLY A 3 -81.10 16.94 -5.05
N VAL A 4 -79.81 17.04 -5.37
CA VAL A 4 -78.65 17.04 -4.48
C VAL A 4 -77.46 17.19 -5.45
N CYS A 5 -76.72 18.29 -5.32
CA CYS A 5 -75.38 18.43 -5.84
C CYS A 5 -74.39 18.17 -4.70
N ALA A 6 -73.20 17.71 -5.06
CA ALA A 6 -71.95 17.74 -4.28
C ALA A 6 -71.74 16.68 -3.19
N VAL A 7 -71.13 15.54 -3.55
CA VAL A 7 -70.04 14.90 -2.77
C VAL A 7 -69.20 14.03 -3.73
N ALA A 8 -67.98 14.44 -4.09
CA ALA A 8 -66.84 13.55 -4.42
C ALA A 8 -65.55 14.32 -4.77
N ALA A 9 -65.17 15.32 -3.97
CA ALA A 9 -63.91 16.05 -4.16
C ALA A 9 -63.05 16.08 -2.88
N LEU A 10 -62.82 14.91 -2.25
CA LEU A 10 -61.98 14.80 -1.04
C LEU A 10 -60.99 13.63 -1.09
N SER A 11 -60.37 13.39 -2.24
CA SER A 11 -59.26 12.41 -2.37
C SER A 11 -58.08 13.03 -3.13
N GLY A 12 -57.53 14.14 -2.63
CA GLY A 12 -56.52 14.91 -3.38
C GLY A 12 -55.37 15.51 -2.58
N CYS A 13 -55.20 15.20 -1.29
CA CYS A 13 -54.21 15.87 -0.43
C CYS A 13 -53.14 14.92 0.16
N ASN A 14 -52.64 13.96 -0.62
CA ASN A 14 -51.48 13.15 -0.19
C ASN A 14 -50.31 13.13 -1.18
N TYR A 15 -50.40 13.88 -2.28
CA TYR A 15 -49.38 13.87 -3.35
C TYR A 15 -48.33 15.00 -3.23
N PHE A 16 -48.47 15.90 -2.23
CA PHE A 16 -47.55 17.03 -2.01
C PHE A 16 -46.65 16.88 -0.77
N ARG A 17 -46.38 15.66 -0.30
CA ARG A 17 -45.16 15.45 0.48
C ARG A 17 -43.99 15.43 -0.49
N GLN A 18 -43.40 16.60 -0.75
CA GLN A 18 -42.01 16.66 -1.19
C GLN A 18 -41.23 15.77 -0.24
N LYS A 19 -40.74 14.64 -0.74
CA LYS A 19 -39.86 13.76 0.02
C LYS A 19 -38.61 14.58 0.27
N THR A 20 -38.51 15.23 1.42
CA THR A 20 -37.36 16.02 1.82
C THR A 20 -36.14 15.13 1.59
N GLN A 21 -35.26 15.54 0.67
CA GLN A 21 -34.08 14.74 0.36
C GLN A 21 -33.27 14.63 1.64
N GLU A 22 -33.26 13.44 2.23
CA GLU A 22 -32.48 13.19 3.43
C GLU A 22 -31.00 13.27 3.06
N HIS A 23 -30.33 14.30 3.54
CA HIS A 23 -28.89 14.42 3.38
C HIS A 23 -28.22 13.55 4.45
N TYR A 24 -27.24 12.75 4.04
CA TYR A 24 -26.50 11.88 4.94
C TYR A 24 -25.05 12.34 5.09
N VAL A 25 -24.52 12.11 6.29
CA VAL A 25 -23.09 12.21 6.60
C VAL A 25 -22.65 10.98 7.39
N TYR A 26 -21.37 10.67 7.34
CA TYR A 26 -20.80 9.49 7.96
C TYR A 26 -19.67 9.88 8.90
N VAL A 27 -19.57 9.25 10.07
CA VAL A 27 -18.54 9.62 11.04
C VAL A 27 -17.16 9.12 10.62
N THR A 28 -16.16 10.00 10.64
CA THR A 28 -14.76 9.67 10.33
C THR A 28 -13.90 9.51 11.59
N ALA A 29 -14.33 10.03 12.74
CA ALA A 29 -13.64 9.79 14.00
C ALA A 29 -13.84 8.35 14.50
N ARG A 30 -12.93 7.84 15.33
CA ARG A 30 -13.11 6.55 16.02
C ARG A 30 -14.42 6.55 16.83
N GLN A 31 -14.63 7.62 17.59
CA GLN A 31 -15.84 7.91 18.32
C GLN A 31 -16.02 9.43 18.39
N VAL A 32 -17.27 9.89 18.34
CA VAL A 32 -17.62 11.30 18.53
C VAL A 32 -18.83 11.43 19.45
N PHE A 33 -18.83 12.49 20.26
CA PHE A 33 -19.98 12.85 21.10
C PHE A 33 -20.85 13.86 20.38
N LEU A 34 -22.16 13.62 20.39
CA LEU A 34 -23.13 14.60 19.93
C LEU A 34 -23.38 15.62 21.02
N ARG A 35 -23.44 16.89 20.64
CA ARG A 35 -23.60 18.03 21.56
C ARG A 35 -25.00 18.62 21.46
N ASP A 36 -25.56 19.10 22.55
CA ASP A 36 -26.87 19.78 22.54
C ASP A 36 -26.82 21.10 21.75
N ARG A 37 -25.67 21.79 21.77
CA ARG A 37 -25.42 23.08 21.10
C ARG A 37 -23.98 23.21 20.60
N VAL A 38 -23.75 24.16 19.69
CA VAL A 38 -22.40 24.55 19.23
C VAL A 38 -21.87 25.68 20.14
N ALA A 39 -21.26 25.31 21.26
CA ALA A 39 -20.67 26.26 22.21
C ALA A 39 -19.43 25.65 22.90
N ALA A 40 -18.64 26.49 23.58
CA ALA A 40 -17.49 26.04 24.37
C ALA A 40 -17.89 25.09 25.51
N VAL A 41 -19.10 25.27 26.06
CA VAL A 41 -19.72 24.38 27.05
C VAL A 41 -20.99 23.81 26.45
N SER A 42 -21.07 22.48 26.40
CA SER A 42 -22.18 21.75 25.79
C SER A 42 -22.40 20.44 26.54
N ASN A 43 -23.65 19.98 26.57
CA ASN A 43 -24.00 18.67 27.12
C ASN A 43 -23.91 17.59 26.04
N ARG A 44 -23.53 16.37 26.46
CA ARG A 44 -23.53 15.19 25.59
C ARG A 44 -24.95 14.68 25.42
N THR A 45 -25.44 14.65 24.19
CA THR A 45 -26.78 14.13 23.85
C THR A 45 -26.75 12.73 23.25
N GLY A 46 -25.57 12.26 22.83
CA GLY A 46 -25.42 10.95 22.20
C GLY A 46 -23.97 10.63 21.84
N THR A 47 -23.78 9.48 21.20
CA THR A 47 -22.49 9.06 20.63
C THR A 47 -22.66 8.61 19.21
N ALA A 48 -21.62 8.73 18.39
CA ALA A 48 -21.54 8.04 17.11
C ALA A 48 -20.12 7.49 16.89
N THR A 49 -20.00 6.45 16.08
CA THR A 49 -18.76 5.69 15.85
C THR A 49 -18.35 5.68 14.39
N ASN A 50 -17.08 5.34 14.09
CA ASN A 50 -16.55 5.38 12.72
C ASN A 50 -17.43 4.60 11.73
N GLY A 51 -17.79 5.23 10.61
CA GLY A 51 -18.64 4.67 9.57
C GLY A 51 -20.15 4.77 9.85
N GLU A 52 -20.59 5.22 11.03
CA GLU A 52 -22.02 5.35 11.35
C GLU A 52 -22.68 6.41 10.45
N LYS A 53 -23.77 6.01 9.79
CA LYS A 53 -24.58 6.86 8.90
C LYS A 53 -25.52 7.73 9.72
N LEU A 54 -25.44 9.04 9.53
CA LEU A 54 -26.22 10.03 10.25
C LEU A 54 -27.10 10.84 9.30
N VAL A 55 -28.33 11.12 9.71
CA VAL A 55 -29.25 11.99 8.97
C VAL A 55 -28.99 13.43 9.35
N VAL A 56 -28.72 14.28 8.37
CA VAL A 56 -28.51 15.72 8.58
C VAL A 56 -29.86 16.40 8.78
N LEU A 57 -29.98 17.16 9.86
CA LEU A 57 -31.15 17.98 10.18
C LEU A 57 -30.89 19.47 9.93
N ASP A 58 -29.66 19.92 10.20
CA ASP A 58 -29.28 21.33 10.08
C ASP A 58 -27.75 21.45 9.89
N ARG A 59 -27.28 22.58 9.35
CA ARG A 59 -25.85 22.85 9.10
C ARG A 59 -25.48 24.27 9.50
N THR A 60 -24.29 24.39 10.08
CA THR A 60 -23.60 25.66 10.34
C THR A 60 -22.22 25.63 9.66
N ARG A 61 -21.42 26.70 9.79
CA ARG A 61 -20.09 26.80 9.15
C ARG A 61 -19.09 25.70 9.52
N ARG A 62 -19.22 25.06 10.69
CA ARG A 62 -18.26 24.06 11.19
C ARG A 62 -18.90 22.86 11.88
N ALA A 63 -20.22 22.84 12.01
CA ALA A 63 -20.94 21.81 12.73
C ALA A 63 -22.25 21.48 12.02
N ILE A 64 -22.64 20.21 12.13
CA ILE A 64 -23.81 19.64 11.50
C ILE A 64 -24.70 19.09 12.60
N LYS A 65 -25.98 19.47 12.60
CA LYS A 65 -26.97 18.84 13.47
C LYS A 65 -27.43 17.56 12.81
N VAL A 66 -27.31 16.47 13.54
CA VAL A 66 -27.50 15.13 13.03
C VAL A 66 -28.43 14.33 13.91
N ARG A 67 -29.08 13.32 13.31
CA ARG A 67 -29.84 12.28 14.00
C ARG A 67 -29.17 10.92 13.73
N THR A 68 -28.84 10.20 14.79
CA THR A 68 -28.30 8.83 14.69
C THR A 68 -29.42 7.85 14.32
N PRO A 69 -29.07 6.63 13.86
CA PRO A 69 -30.05 5.54 13.69
C PRO A 69 -30.79 5.18 14.98
N ARG A 70 -30.18 5.47 16.14
CA ARG A 70 -30.76 5.29 17.48
C ARG A 70 -31.74 6.40 17.89
N GLY A 71 -31.95 7.42 17.06
CA GLY A 71 -32.83 8.54 17.34
C GLY A 71 -32.21 9.65 18.21
N GLU A 72 -30.93 9.53 18.58
CA GLU A 72 -30.20 10.57 19.30
C GLU A 72 -29.95 11.77 18.37
N VAL A 73 -30.20 12.98 18.86
CA VAL A 73 -30.02 14.22 18.08
C VAL A 73 -28.99 15.12 18.74
N GLY A 74 -28.09 15.68 17.95
CA GLY A 74 -27.14 16.69 18.42
C GLY A 74 -26.21 17.19 17.33
N TRP A 75 -25.31 18.08 17.72
CA TRP A 75 -24.32 18.70 16.85
C TRP A 75 -23.01 17.90 16.85
N VAL A 76 -22.45 17.72 15.67
CA VAL A 76 -21.11 17.14 15.44
C VAL A 76 -20.28 18.09 14.59
N GLU A 77 -18.96 18.12 14.80
CA GLU A 77 -18.06 18.92 13.95
C GLU A 77 -17.99 18.33 12.54
N GLU A 78 -18.14 19.19 11.52
CA GLU A 78 -18.15 18.77 10.11
C GLU A 78 -16.85 18.07 9.70
N LYS A 79 -15.71 18.49 10.26
CA LYS A 79 -14.39 17.88 10.01
C LYS A 79 -14.28 16.42 10.46
N LEU A 80 -15.19 15.97 11.33
CA LEU A 80 -15.29 14.59 11.84
C LEU A 80 -16.32 13.78 11.06
N THR A 81 -16.78 14.30 9.93
CA THR A 81 -17.76 13.66 9.06
C THR A 81 -17.28 13.61 7.61
N ALA A 82 -17.72 12.59 6.88
CA ALA A 82 -17.60 12.43 5.45
C ALA A 82 -18.98 12.63 4.82
N ASP A 83 -19.03 13.24 3.65
CA ASP A 83 -20.26 13.40 2.89
C ASP A 83 -20.63 12.12 2.12
N GLN A 84 -21.82 12.11 1.52
CA GLN A 84 -22.27 10.97 0.72
C GLN A 84 -21.33 10.67 -0.45
N LYS A 85 -20.82 11.71 -1.12
CA LYS A 85 -19.89 11.55 -2.25
C LYS A 85 -18.62 10.81 -1.82
N THR A 86 -18.04 11.16 -0.67
CA THR A 86 -16.88 10.46 -0.13
C THR A 86 -17.24 9.01 0.19
N ALA A 87 -18.37 8.76 0.85
CA ALA A 87 -18.81 7.39 1.15
C ALA A 87 -18.99 6.54 -0.13
N ASP A 88 -19.54 7.12 -1.19
CA ASP A 88 -19.72 6.45 -2.49
C ASP A 88 -18.39 6.11 -3.15
N GLN A 89 -17.37 6.96 -3.02
CA GLN A 89 -16.01 6.66 -3.51
C GLN A 89 -15.42 5.41 -2.84
N PHE A 90 -15.59 5.28 -1.52
CA PHE A 90 -15.11 4.09 -0.79
C PHE A 90 -15.95 2.84 -1.09
N ALA A 91 -17.26 2.99 -1.29
CA ALA A 91 -18.11 1.90 -1.74
C ALA A 91 -17.68 1.37 -3.11
N ALA A 92 -17.37 2.28 -4.05
CA ALA A 92 -16.85 1.92 -5.37
C ALA A 92 -15.48 1.22 -5.31
N LEU A 93 -14.57 1.68 -4.42
CA LEU A 93 -13.30 0.99 -4.18
C LEU A 93 -13.50 -0.43 -3.65
N ALA A 94 -14.40 -0.60 -2.68
CA ALA A 94 -14.70 -1.92 -2.10
C ALA A 94 -15.33 -2.87 -3.14
N GLU A 95 -16.17 -2.36 -4.04
CA GLU A 95 -16.77 -3.15 -5.12
C GLU A 95 -15.71 -3.53 -6.17
N THR A 96 -14.92 -2.57 -6.63
CA THR A 96 -13.92 -2.75 -7.69
C THR A 96 -12.82 -3.73 -7.27
N HIS A 97 -12.31 -3.58 -6.06
CA HIS A 97 -11.14 -4.33 -5.56
C HIS A 97 -11.53 -5.44 -4.56
N GLY A 98 -12.82 -5.77 -4.45
CA GLY A 98 -13.30 -6.82 -3.56
C GLY A 98 -12.79 -8.21 -3.92
N LYS A 99 -12.40 -8.43 -5.19
CA LYS A 99 -11.90 -9.71 -5.72
C LYS A 99 -10.41 -9.72 -6.04
N ASP A 100 -9.72 -8.61 -5.78
CA ASP A 100 -8.30 -8.51 -6.08
C ASP A 100 -7.49 -9.49 -5.23
N PRO A 101 -6.45 -10.11 -5.81
CA PRO A 101 -5.60 -11.04 -5.10
C PRO A 101 -4.86 -10.29 -3.99
N VAL A 102 -4.78 -10.93 -2.82
CA VAL A 102 -4.03 -10.38 -1.69
C VAL A 102 -2.54 -10.54 -1.97
N ILE A 103 -1.83 -9.42 -2.00
CA ILE A 103 -0.38 -9.35 -2.13
C ILE A 103 0.29 -9.76 -0.83
N ALA A 104 -0.15 -9.22 0.30
CA ALA A 104 0.39 -9.53 1.61
C ALA A 104 -0.65 -9.23 2.71
N VAL A 105 -0.52 -9.92 3.85
CA VAL A 105 -1.26 -9.58 5.07
C VAL A 105 -0.42 -8.62 5.88
N ALA A 106 -1.05 -7.60 6.44
CA ALA A 106 -0.38 -6.54 7.18
C ALA A 106 -1.25 -6.05 8.34
N THR A 107 -0.67 -5.23 9.21
CA THR A 107 -1.36 -4.49 10.25
C THR A 107 -1.10 -3.00 10.14
N ALA A 108 -2.06 -2.20 10.60
CA ALA A 108 -1.86 -0.77 10.77
C ALA A 108 -0.89 -0.53 11.94
N ARG A 109 0.17 0.24 11.69
CA ARG A 109 1.23 0.51 12.67
C ARG A 109 0.79 1.46 13.80
N ASP A 110 -0.12 2.37 13.49
CA ASP A 110 -0.66 3.39 14.38
C ASP A 110 -2.03 3.82 13.82
N GLU A 111 -2.73 4.67 14.53
CA GLU A 111 -4.02 5.21 14.11
C GLU A 111 -3.89 6.03 12.81
N VAL A 112 -4.62 5.61 11.78
CA VAL A 112 -4.45 6.15 10.42
C VAL A 112 -5.76 6.14 9.65
N TYR A 113 -5.90 7.09 8.72
CA TYR A 113 -7.04 7.14 7.83
C TYR A 113 -6.80 6.33 6.55
N LEU A 114 -7.86 5.69 6.06
CA LEU A 114 -7.94 5.28 4.66
C LEU A 114 -8.39 6.45 3.79
N HIS A 115 -7.81 6.51 2.60
CA HIS A 115 -7.98 7.54 1.59
C HIS A 115 -8.65 6.98 0.32
N ALA A 116 -9.39 7.82 -0.40
CA ALA A 116 -10.05 7.45 -1.66
C ALA A 116 -9.07 7.31 -2.83
N ALA A 117 -7.89 7.92 -2.73
CA ALA A 117 -6.81 7.88 -3.72
C ALA A 117 -5.46 8.04 -2.99
N PRO A 118 -4.33 7.61 -3.58
CA PRO A 118 -3.02 7.78 -2.95
C PRO A 118 -2.67 9.27 -2.84
N GLY A 119 -2.34 9.72 -1.63
CA GLY A 119 -1.96 11.11 -1.36
C GLY A 119 -2.53 11.65 -0.05
N ARG A 120 -1.82 12.61 0.56
CA ARG A 120 -2.17 13.14 1.89
C ARG A 120 -3.42 14.03 1.90
N GLU A 121 -3.69 14.70 0.79
CA GLU A 121 -4.79 15.67 0.62
C GLU A 121 -6.02 15.08 -0.07
N THR A 122 -6.07 13.76 -0.25
CA THR A 122 -7.21 13.07 -0.86
C THR A 122 -8.33 12.85 0.16
N PRO A 123 -9.60 12.69 -0.28
CA PRO A 123 -10.72 12.42 0.63
C PRO A 123 -10.44 11.21 1.50
N ARG A 124 -10.78 11.31 2.79
CA ARG A 124 -10.54 10.28 3.80
C ARG A 124 -11.81 9.93 4.53
N PHE A 125 -11.97 8.67 4.92
CA PHE A 125 -13.20 8.22 5.57
C PHE A 125 -12.93 7.30 6.77
N TYR A 126 -12.54 6.05 6.52
CA TYR A 126 -12.34 5.07 7.57
C TYR A 126 -11.10 5.38 8.39
N ARG A 127 -11.21 5.23 9.70
CA ARG A 127 -10.09 5.42 10.63
C ARG A 127 -9.78 4.10 11.28
N LEU A 128 -8.57 3.62 11.04
CA LEU A 128 -8.04 2.38 11.55
C LEU A 128 -7.35 2.63 12.89
N ALA A 129 -7.47 1.68 13.80
CA ALA A 129 -6.69 1.64 15.03
C ALA A 129 -5.33 0.94 14.78
N GLU A 130 -4.38 1.17 15.69
CA GLU A 130 -3.16 0.38 15.75
C GLU A 130 -3.48 -1.12 15.86
N GLY A 131 -2.79 -1.94 15.08
CA GLY A 131 -2.98 -3.39 15.04
C GLY A 131 -4.13 -3.87 14.16
N ASP A 132 -4.93 -2.97 13.56
CA ASP A 132 -6.01 -3.38 12.66
C ASP A 132 -5.46 -4.19 11.47
N GLY A 133 -6.02 -5.37 11.24
CA GLY A 133 -5.61 -6.28 10.18
C GLY A 133 -6.03 -5.82 8.78
N LEU A 134 -5.11 -5.94 7.82
CA LEU A 134 -5.21 -5.46 6.46
C LEU A 134 -4.75 -6.53 5.46
N SER A 135 -5.44 -6.60 4.32
CA SER A 135 -4.96 -7.25 3.10
C SER A 135 -4.46 -6.18 2.14
N LEU A 136 -3.18 -6.22 1.78
CA LEU A 136 -2.59 -5.32 0.78
C LEU A 136 -2.90 -5.83 -0.62
N LEU A 137 -3.32 -4.93 -1.50
CA LEU A 137 -3.84 -5.28 -2.83
C LEU A 137 -3.02 -4.68 -3.97
N GLU A 138 -2.58 -3.43 -3.85
CA GLU A 138 -1.81 -2.73 -4.88
C GLU A 138 -0.95 -1.63 -4.27
N ARG A 139 0.22 -1.35 -4.87
CA ARG A 139 1.13 -0.28 -4.43
C ARG A 139 1.10 0.88 -5.42
N ALA A 140 1.04 2.09 -4.89
CA ALA A 140 1.22 3.33 -5.62
C ALA A 140 2.33 4.17 -4.98
N THR A 141 2.90 5.09 -5.74
CA THR A 141 3.91 6.04 -5.30
C THR A 141 3.54 7.42 -5.80
N VAL A 142 3.45 8.40 -4.90
CA VAL A 142 3.11 9.79 -5.26
C VAL A 142 4.10 10.78 -4.64
N PRO A 143 4.31 11.96 -5.25
CA PRO A 143 5.10 13.02 -4.64
C PRO A 143 4.54 13.46 -3.29
N LYS A 144 5.42 13.66 -2.32
CA LYS A 144 5.07 14.25 -1.03
C LYS A 144 4.77 15.73 -1.21
N VAL A 145 3.49 16.06 -1.18
CA VAL A 145 3.05 17.47 -1.12
C VAL A 145 3.43 18.04 0.25
N LYS A 146 4.34 19.03 0.26
CA LYS A 146 4.62 19.80 1.48
C LYS A 146 3.53 20.86 1.64
N PRO A 147 2.93 21.03 2.85
CA PRO A 147 2.01 22.13 3.11
C PRO A 147 2.71 23.47 2.80
N GLY A 148 2.14 24.25 1.87
CA GLY A 148 2.68 25.55 1.43
C GLY A 148 3.59 25.53 0.19
N ALA A 149 3.78 24.38 -0.48
CA ALA A 149 4.47 24.34 -1.75
C ALA A 149 3.54 24.75 -2.91
N VAL A 150 3.92 25.77 -3.66
CA VAL A 150 3.27 26.17 -4.92
C VAL A 150 3.42 25.03 -5.93
N PRO A 151 2.38 24.63 -6.70
CA PRO A 151 2.51 23.54 -7.67
C PRO A 151 3.57 23.91 -8.72
N VAL A 152 4.72 23.24 -8.68
CA VAL A 152 5.74 23.38 -9.71
C VAL A 152 5.21 22.66 -10.94
N ARG A 153 4.91 23.43 -11.99
CA ARG A 153 4.65 22.91 -13.34
C ARG A 153 5.83 22.00 -13.70
N VAL A 154 5.58 20.72 -13.92
CA VAL A 154 6.60 19.74 -14.32
C VAL A 154 7.12 20.18 -15.69
N VAL A 155 8.22 20.94 -15.70
CA VAL A 155 9.03 21.12 -16.90
C VAL A 155 9.81 19.83 -17.05
N ARG A 156 9.64 19.17 -18.21
CA ARG A 156 10.33 17.95 -18.61
C ARG A 156 11.80 18.05 -18.22
N GLN A 157 12.30 17.13 -17.39
CA GLN A 157 13.72 17.06 -17.09
C GLN A 157 14.45 16.67 -18.39
N PRO A 158 15.51 17.40 -18.78
CA PRO A 158 16.32 16.99 -19.92
C PRO A 158 17.03 15.68 -19.61
N THR A 159 17.09 14.79 -20.60
CA THR A 159 17.79 13.50 -20.47
C THR A 159 19.28 13.72 -20.24
N GLN A 160 19.97 12.74 -19.64
CA GLN A 160 21.43 12.82 -19.45
C GLN A 160 22.18 13.00 -20.80
N GLU A 161 21.59 12.58 -21.92
CA GLU A 161 22.07 12.87 -23.28
C GLU A 161 21.93 14.34 -23.66
N GLU A 162 20.82 15.02 -23.33
CA GLU A 162 20.66 16.46 -23.58
C GLU A 162 21.61 17.31 -22.72
N VAL A 163 21.90 16.86 -21.50
CA VAL A 163 22.89 17.51 -20.62
C VAL A 163 24.32 17.28 -21.11
N ALA A 164 24.60 16.14 -21.75
CA ALA A 164 25.88 15.86 -22.39
C ALA A 164 26.05 16.64 -23.70
N ALA A 165 24.99 16.76 -24.51
CA ALA A 165 24.99 17.58 -25.73
C ALA A 165 25.19 19.07 -25.42
N ALA A 166 24.55 19.60 -24.37
CA ALA A 166 24.72 20.99 -23.93
C ALA A 166 26.09 21.29 -23.30
N LYS A 167 26.87 20.25 -22.95
CA LYS A 167 28.28 20.35 -22.55
C LYS A 167 29.23 20.22 -23.75
N ALA A 168 28.86 19.47 -24.78
CA ALA A 168 29.63 19.34 -26.01
C ALA A 168 29.58 20.60 -26.89
N GLU A 169 28.50 21.37 -26.83
CA GLU A 169 28.38 22.65 -27.56
C GLU A 169 29.10 23.84 -26.88
N ARG A 170 29.67 23.66 -25.68
CA ARG A 170 30.39 24.73 -24.94
C ARG A 170 31.89 24.51 -24.88
N THR A 171 32.47 24.07 -25.98
CA THR A 171 33.91 24.20 -26.24
C THR A 171 34.10 25.12 -27.43
N HIS A 172 33.92 26.43 -27.23
CA HIS A 172 34.71 27.48 -27.88
C HIS A 172 34.40 28.84 -27.23
N GLU A 173 35.50 29.52 -26.88
CA GLU A 173 35.65 30.95 -26.57
C GLU A 173 35.40 31.44 -25.13
N ASP A 174 36.52 31.86 -24.52
CA ASP A 174 36.68 32.65 -23.30
C ASP A 174 36.04 34.03 -23.46
N ASP A 175 35.05 34.35 -22.63
CA ASP A 175 34.66 35.72 -22.30
C ASP A 175 34.57 35.85 -20.75
N PRO A 176 35.31 36.75 -20.08
CA PRO A 176 35.40 36.76 -18.62
C PRO A 176 34.23 37.46 -17.90
N ASN A 177 33.15 37.85 -18.59
CA ASN A 177 32.07 38.61 -17.96
C ASN A 177 30.67 38.04 -18.22
N ASP A 178 30.44 36.80 -17.81
CA ASP A 178 29.10 36.23 -17.71
C ASP A 178 28.86 35.78 -16.26
N GLU A 179 28.09 36.58 -15.51
CA GLU A 179 27.61 36.24 -14.17
C GLU A 179 26.79 34.95 -14.26
N LYS A 180 27.45 33.81 -14.02
CA LYS A 180 26.81 32.50 -13.88
C LYS A 180 25.74 32.56 -12.79
N GLN A 181 24.51 32.83 -13.20
CA GLN A 181 23.31 32.54 -12.42
C GLN A 181 23.37 31.04 -12.08
N PRO A 182 23.45 30.67 -10.79
CA PRO A 182 23.49 29.26 -10.43
C PRO A 182 22.16 28.64 -10.85
N ALA A 183 22.22 27.69 -11.79
CA ALA A 183 21.10 26.83 -12.12
C ALA A 183 20.61 26.22 -10.80
N VAL A 184 19.41 26.61 -10.38
CA VAL A 184 18.77 26.07 -9.17
C VAL A 184 18.47 24.61 -9.45
N VAL A 185 19.37 23.72 -9.04
CA VAL A 185 19.12 22.27 -9.03
C VAL A 185 18.05 22.03 -7.96
N VAL A 186 16.79 22.07 -8.37
CA VAL A 186 15.68 21.71 -7.49
C VAL A 186 15.87 20.22 -7.14
N PRO A 187 16.04 19.86 -5.86
CA PRO A 187 16.19 18.47 -5.47
C PRO A 187 14.94 17.69 -5.91
N PRO A 188 15.09 16.44 -6.37
CA PRO A 188 13.95 15.65 -6.84
C PRO A 188 12.88 15.56 -5.74
N PRO A 189 11.59 15.57 -6.12
CA PRO A 189 10.50 15.53 -5.16
C PRO A 189 10.64 14.28 -4.28
N VAL A 190 10.49 14.47 -2.97
CA VAL A 190 10.46 13.34 -2.03
C VAL A 190 9.20 12.54 -2.31
N MET A 191 9.34 11.26 -2.62
CA MET A 191 8.20 10.39 -2.92
C MET A 191 7.68 9.71 -1.65
N GLU A 192 6.41 9.32 -1.66
CA GLU A 192 5.75 8.52 -0.63
C GLU A 192 5.06 7.31 -1.26
N ASP A 193 5.27 6.13 -0.67
CA ASP A 193 4.58 4.91 -1.07
C ASP A 193 3.22 4.84 -0.37
N TRP A 194 2.22 4.31 -1.08
CA TRP A 194 0.86 4.07 -0.62
C TRP A 194 0.44 2.65 -1.00
N TRP A 195 -0.39 2.05 -0.17
CA TRP A 195 -1.00 0.75 -0.43
C TRP A 195 -2.50 0.89 -0.54
N LEU A 196 -3.08 0.32 -1.57
CA LEU A 196 -4.49 -0.02 -1.55
C LEU A 196 -4.65 -1.22 -0.61
N ALA A 197 -5.47 -1.05 0.42
CA ALA A 197 -5.67 -2.05 1.46
C ALA A 197 -7.16 -2.32 1.69
N ARG A 198 -7.48 -3.57 1.99
CA ARG A 198 -8.80 -4.02 2.41
C ARG A 198 -8.75 -4.49 3.85
N THR A 199 -9.59 -3.89 4.69
CA THR A 199 -9.72 -4.27 6.10
C THR A 199 -10.46 -5.61 6.24
N VAL A 200 -10.39 -6.21 7.43
CA VAL A 200 -11.19 -7.40 7.79
C VAL A 200 -12.71 -7.18 7.67
N LYS A 201 -13.17 -5.91 7.73
CA LYS A 201 -14.59 -5.54 7.56
C LYS A 201 -14.98 -5.32 6.09
N GLY A 202 -14.07 -5.56 5.14
CA GLY A 202 -14.29 -5.34 3.70
C GLY A 202 -14.17 -3.88 3.25
N GLN A 203 -13.88 -2.95 4.16
CA GLN A 203 -13.62 -1.54 3.81
C GLN A 203 -12.31 -1.46 3.03
N THR A 204 -12.32 -0.77 1.90
CA THR A 204 -11.17 -0.69 0.99
C THR A 204 -10.75 0.76 0.76
N GLY A 205 -9.46 1.05 0.82
CA GLY A 205 -8.92 2.39 0.57
C GLY A 205 -7.41 2.44 0.64
N TRP A 206 -6.85 3.60 0.29
CA TRP A 206 -5.42 3.85 0.26
C TRP A 206 -4.88 4.22 1.63
N ILE A 207 -3.79 3.59 2.05
CA ILE A 207 -3.08 3.84 3.31
C ILE A 207 -1.62 4.18 3.02
N LEU A 208 -1.06 5.10 3.80
CA LEU A 208 0.33 5.50 3.68
C LEU A 208 1.26 4.31 4.02
N GLY A 209 2.18 3.94 3.13
CA GLY A 209 2.90 2.68 3.24
C GLY A 209 3.84 2.54 4.43
N ARG A 210 4.29 3.64 5.05
CA ARG A 210 5.05 3.60 6.32
C ARG A 210 4.17 3.36 7.56
N MET A 211 2.85 3.41 7.41
CA MET A 211 1.84 3.13 8.46
C MET A 211 1.36 1.69 8.39
N VAL A 212 2.01 0.86 7.59
CA VAL A 212 1.67 -0.53 7.31
C VAL A 212 2.89 -1.37 7.64
N ASP A 213 2.72 -2.36 8.51
CA ASP A 213 3.73 -3.38 8.77
C ASP A 213 3.21 -4.73 8.26
N VAL A 214 3.93 -5.35 7.33
CA VAL A 214 3.58 -6.69 6.84
C VAL A 214 3.68 -7.67 8.01
N THR A 215 2.66 -8.49 8.16
CA THR A 215 2.59 -9.47 9.24
C THR A 215 3.59 -10.58 8.96
N VAL A 216 4.61 -10.67 9.81
CA VAL A 216 5.68 -11.66 9.72
C VAL A 216 5.91 -12.23 11.12
N PRO A 217 6.10 -13.55 11.27
CA PRO A 217 6.48 -14.13 12.55
C PRO A 217 7.79 -13.53 13.10
N ASP A 218 7.87 -13.37 14.42
CA ASP A 218 9.06 -12.84 15.09
C ASP A 218 10.33 -13.67 14.83
N THR A 219 10.16 -14.98 14.58
CA THR A 219 11.24 -15.89 14.20
C THR A 219 11.88 -15.52 12.86
N LEU A 220 11.12 -14.88 11.96
CA LEU A 220 11.61 -14.40 10.67
C LEU A 220 12.04 -12.93 10.68
N ALA A 221 11.38 -12.08 11.47
CA ALA A 221 11.64 -10.64 11.49
C ALA A 221 13.13 -10.30 11.71
N ARG A 222 13.84 -11.11 12.51
CA ARG A 222 15.29 -10.96 12.77
C ARG A 222 16.18 -11.10 11.53
N TYR A 223 15.73 -11.80 10.49
CA TYR A 223 16.49 -12.06 9.27
C TYR A 223 16.28 -11.00 8.18
N ALA A 224 15.57 -9.91 8.49
CA ALA A 224 15.34 -8.83 7.55
C ALA A 224 16.62 -8.04 7.21
N GLU A 225 17.73 -8.20 7.97
CA GLU A 225 19.06 -7.64 7.67
C GLU A 225 19.07 -6.12 7.36
N GLY A 226 18.19 -5.35 8.00
CA GLY A 226 18.07 -3.90 7.77
C GLY A 226 17.21 -3.51 6.56
N GLN A 227 16.60 -4.48 5.88
CA GLN A 227 15.54 -4.30 4.89
C GLN A 227 14.16 -4.45 5.54
N ARG A 228 13.12 -3.98 4.87
CA ARG A 228 11.72 -4.28 5.23
C ARG A 228 11.26 -5.53 4.50
N ILE A 229 10.54 -6.42 5.19
CA ILE A 229 9.81 -7.51 4.54
C ILE A 229 8.52 -6.92 3.98
N VAL A 230 8.31 -7.05 2.66
CA VAL A 230 7.13 -6.55 1.95
C VAL A 230 6.16 -7.66 1.52
N GLY A 231 6.57 -8.92 1.69
CA GLY A 231 5.73 -10.10 1.55
C GLY A 231 6.35 -11.28 2.28
N ALA A 232 5.53 -12.04 2.99
CA ALA A 232 5.91 -13.29 3.64
C ALA A 232 4.81 -14.32 3.39
N TYR A 233 5.18 -15.43 2.76
CA TYR A 233 4.25 -16.43 2.30
C TYR A 233 4.69 -17.79 2.79
N VAL A 234 3.78 -18.57 3.37
CA VAL A 234 4.04 -19.96 3.71
C VAL A 234 4.17 -20.75 2.41
N LEU A 235 5.35 -21.33 2.20
CA LEU A 235 5.66 -22.17 1.04
C LEU A 235 5.24 -23.62 1.30
N HIS A 236 5.53 -24.14 2.50
CA HIS A 236 5.29 -25.52 2.90
C HIS A 236 5.32 -25.64 4.44
N MET A 237 4.83 -26.75 5.00
CA MET A 237 4.87 -27.05 6.44
C MET A 237 5.75 -28.28 6.70
N VAL A 238 6.63 -28.22 7.69
CA VAL A 238 7.52 -29.32 8.08
C VAL A 238 7.12 -29.83 9.45
N ASP A 239 6.91 -31.13 9.60
CA ASP A 239 6.62 -31.74 10.90
C ASP A 239 7.90 -31.87 11.74
N ASP A 240 7.91 -31.22 12.90
CA ASP A 240 8.96 -31.23 13.92
C ASP A 240 8.33 -31.09 15.31
N PRO A 241 7.84 -32.19 15.90
CA PRO A 241 7.21 -32.16 17.22
C PRO A 241 8.17 -31.77 18.34
N ASP A 242 9.48 -31.92 18.12
CA ASP A 242 10.54 -31.62 19.07
C ASP A 242 11.11 -30.19 18.89
N SER A 243 10.53 -29.37 18.02
CA SER A 243 11.00 -28.01 17.70
C SER A 243 11.14 -27.09 18.91
N GLY A 244 10.37 -27.36 19.97
CA GLY A 244 10.23 -26.48 21.13
C GLY A 244 9.58 -25.13 20.79
N MET A 245 9.07 -24.95 19.57
CA MET A 245 8.43 -23.71 19.13
C MET A 245 7.06 -23.60 19.79
N LEU A 246 6.75 -22.42 20.32
CA LEU A 246 5.48 -22.13 20.98
C LEU A 246 4.74 -21.03 20.22
N ASP A 247 3.44 -21.22 20.01
CA ASP A 247 2.51 -20.18 19.60
C ASP A 247 1.47 -20.02 20.70
N ASN A 248 1.44 -18.84 21.34
CA ASN A 248 0.57 -18.54 22.48
C ASN A 248 0.61 -19.61 23.58
N GLY A 249 1.81 -20.15 23.86
CA GLY A 249 2.05 -21.17 24.88
C GLY A 249 1.71 -22.61 24.45
N LYS A 250 1.28 -22.83 23.21
CA LYS A 250 1.04 -24.16 22.64
C LYS A 250 2.21 -24.60 21.77
N THR A 251 2.62 -25.86 21.88
CA THR A 251 3.64 -26.43 21.01
C THR A 251 3.18 -26.41 19.56
N VAL A 252 4.05 -25.91 18.69
CA VAL A 252 3.90 -25.94 17.24
C VAL A 252 4.68 -27.15 16.73
N THR A 253 3.97 -28.13 16.18
CA THR A 253 4.59 -29.32 15.58
C THR A 253 4.79 -29.13 14.08
N GLU A 254 3.91 -28.39 13.40
CA GLU A 254 4.05 -28.06 11.98
C GLU A 254 4.72 -26.70 11.81
N ILE A 255 5.98 -26.71 11.39
CA ILE A 255 6.81 -25.52 11.23
C ILE A 255 6.71 -25.00 9.79
N PRO A 256 6.23 -23.77 9.56
CA PRO A 256 6.14 -23.19 8.23
C PRO A 256 7.51 -22.83 7.66
N GLU A 257 7.77 -23.21 6.42
CA GLU A 257 8.82 -22.67 5.57
C GLU A 257 8.28 -21.51 4.76
N TYR A 258 9.11 -20.50 4.50
CA TYR A 258 8.62 -19.22 3.99
C TYR A 258 9.36 -18.75 2.76
N LEU A 259 8.60 -18.22 1.79
CA LEU A 259 9.09 -17.26 0.82
C LEU A 259 8.94 -15.85 1.41
N THR A 260 10.02 -15.06 1.39
CA THR A 260 10.01 -13.66 1.80
C THR A 260 10.51 -12.77 0.68
N LEU A 261 9.91 -11.59 0.58
CA LEU A 261 10.30 -10.53 -0.34
C LEU A 261 10.75 -9.34 0.49
N LEU A 262 11.93 -8.81 0.22
CA LEU A 262 12.53 -7.73 0.99
C LEU A 262 12.81 -6.52 0.10
N ALA A 263 12.68 -5.35 0.69
CA ALA A 263 12.92 -4.07 0.03
C ALA A 263 13.67 -3.11 0.97
N PRO A 264 14.35 -2.08 0.45
CA PRO A 264 14.95 -1.06 1.29
C PRO A 264 13.89 -0.24 2.01
N TYR A 265 14.26 0.39 3.14
CA TYR A 265 13.44 1.44 3.78
C TYR A 265 13.52 2.77 3.01
N LYS A 266 13.14 2.73 1.72
CA LYS A 266 13.12 3.89 0.83
C LYS A 266 11.83 3.88 0.01
N SER A 267 11.14 5.02 0.02
CA SER A 267 9.97 5.25 -0.83
C SER A 267 10.38 5.78 -2.19
N GLY A 268 9.50 5.61 -3.18
CA GLY A 268 9.74 6.04 -4.56
C GLY A 268 10.69 5.17 -5.34
N LEU A 269 10.86 3.92 -4.94
CA LEU A 269 11.61 2.95 -5.73
C LEU A 269 10.74 2.48 -6.91
N PRO A 270 11.31 2.33 -8.12
CA PRO A 270 10.57 1.89 -9.30
C PRO A 270 10.20 0.39 -9.27
N TYR A 271 10.55 -0.31 -8.19
CA TYR A 271 10.35 -1.73 -7.97
C TYR A 271 9.77 -1.98 -6.57
N ASP A 272 9.12 -3.12 -6.36
CA ASP A 272 8.46 -3.48 -5.10
C ASP A 272 9.42 -4.12 -4.10
N PHE A 273 10.34 -4.97 -4.58
CA PHE A 273 11.36 -5.66 -3.78
C PHE A 273 12.65 -5.83 -4.58
N ASP A 274 13.79 -5.91 -3.90
CA ASP A 274 15.11 -6.16 -4.50
C ASP A 274 15.77 -7.46 -4.01
N GLN A 275 15.09 -8.20 -3.15
CA GLN A 275 15.58 -9.47 -2.64
C GLN A 275 14.45 -10.46 -2.42
N VAL A 276 14.68 -11.70 -2.87
CA VAL A 276 13.86 -12.87 -2.61
C VAL A 276 14.66 -13.81 -1.69
N ARG A 277 14.03 -14.33 -0.64
CA ARG A 277 14.67 -15.29 0.25
C ARG A 277 13.70 -16.38 0.68
N VAL A 278 14.14 -17.63 0.60
CA VAL A 278 13.42 -18.79 1.13
C VAL A 278 14.07 -19.25 2.42
N PHE A 279 13.27 -19.32 3.48
CA PHE A 279 13.65 -19.88 4.76
C PHE A 279 13.11 -21.30 4.87
N ILE A 280 14.03 -22.24 5.04
CA ILE A 280 13.74 -23.66 5.25
C ILE A 280 13.98 -24.03 6.71
N TRP A 281 13.31 -25.06 7.19
CA TRP A 281 13.43 -25.51 8.58
C TRP A 281 14.42 -26.67 8.71
N ASN A 282 15.43 -26.50 9.56
CA ASN A 282 16.36 -27.58 9.88
C ASN A 282 15.88 -28.36 11.12
N ILE A 283 15.22 -29.49 10.89
CA ILE A 283 14.67 -30.38 11.94
C ILE A 283 15.75 -30.86 12.92
N LYS A 284 17.01 -31.03 12.48
CA LYS A 284 18.09 -31.50 13.37
C LYS A 284 18.61 -30.41 14.31
N LYS A 285 18.43 -29.14 13.95
CA LYS A 285 18.95 -27.98 14.70
C LYS A 285 17.83 -27.11 15.28
N HIS A 286 16.57 -27.46 15.00
CA HIS A 286 15.36 -26.70 15.36
C HIS A 286 15.49 -25.20 15.08
N ARG A 287 15.91 -24.85 13.85
CA ARG A 287 16.05 -23.44 13.43
C ARG A 287 15.88 -23.25 11.93
N TYR A 288 15.50 -22.04 11.55
CA TYR A 288 15.50 -21.61 10.15
C TYR A 288 16.92 -21.49 9.58
N GLU A 289 17.07 -21.93 8.33
CA GLU A 289 18.25 -21.72 7.50
C GLU A 289 17.82 -21.10 6.16
N THR A 290 18.75 -20.43 5.46
CA THR A 290 18.46 -19.86 4.14
C THR A 290 18.62 -20.94 3.08
N GLY A 291 17.52 -21.39 2.48
CA GLY A 291 17.52 -22.39 1.40
C GLY A 291 17.71 -21.77 0.02
N PHE A 292 17.31 -20.51 -0.15
CA PHE A 292 17.50 -19.74 -1.37
C PHE A 292 17.60 -18.25 -1.06
N ARG A 293 18.47 -17.54 -1.77
CA ARG A 293 18.58 -16.08 -1.72
C ARG A 293 18.95 -15.58 -3.11
N GLU A 294 18.21 -14.59 -3.55
CA GLU A 294 18.53 -13.80 -4.73
C GLU A 294 18.34 -12.33 -4.37
N HIS A 295 19.29 -11.49 -4.75
CA HIS A 295 19.31 -10.06 -4.44
C HIS A 295 19.71 -9.29 -5.68
N ASP A 296 19.68 -7.96 -5.59
CA ASP A 296 20.07 -7.05 -6.67
C ASP A 296 19.15 -7.18 -7.90
N ILE A 297 17.85 -7.32 -7.67
CA ILE A 297 16.85 -7.44 -8.74
C ILE A 297 15.87 -6.27 -8.70
N LEU A 298 15.21 -5.99 -9.82
CA LEU A 298 14.03 -5.10 -9.85
C LEU A 298 12.76 -5.95 -9.84
N GLY A 299 12.30 -6.34 -8.65
CA GLY A 299 11.19 -7.26 -8.45
C GLY A 299 9.81 -6.57 -8.35
N TYR A 300 8.77 -7.25 -8.86
CA TYR A 300 7.38 -6.75 -8.86
C TYR A 300 6.40 -7.79 -8.31
N LEU A 301 5.45 -7.29 -7.51
CA LEU A 301 4.39 -8.06 -6.86
C LEU A 301 3.21 -8.31 -7.83
N PRO A 302 2.37 -9.33 -7.56
CA PRO A 302 2.51 -10.33 -6.49
C PRO A 302 3.51 -11.44 -6.84
N ALA A 303 4.15 -12.00 -5.81
CA ALA A 303 4.66 -13.37 -5.91
C ALA A 303 3.52 -14.37 -5.76
N LYS A 304 3.67 -15.54 -6.36
CA LYS A 304 2.71 -16.65 -6.30
C LYS A 304 3.36 -17.85 -5.66
N ILE A 305 2.59 -18.53 -4.83
CA ILE A 305 2.95 -19.82 -4.22
C ILE A 305 2.05 -20.89 -4.82
N GLY A 306 2.54 -22.11 -4.92
CA GLY A 306 1.73 -23.24 -5.32
C GLY A 306 2.50 -24.54 -5.14
N SER A 307 2.08 -25.55 -5.89
CA SER A 307 2.84 -26.79 -6.05
C SER A 307 2.86 -27.17 -7.52
N MET A 308 3.97 -27.74 -7.98
CA MET A 308 4.09 -28.16 -9.38
C MET A 308 4.99 -29.39 -9.55
N LYS A 309 4.76 -30.10 -10.65
CA LYS A 309 5.70 -31.07 -11.21
C LYS A 309 6.76 -30.33 -12.03
N ASP A 310 7.94 -30.91 -12.18
CA ASP A 310 8.91 -30.45 -13.18
C ASP A 310 8.54 -31.09 -14.53
N PRO A 311 8.08 -30.29 -15.52
CA PRO A 311 7.63 -30.81 -16.81
C PRO A 311 8.79 -31.19 -17.74
N TYR A 312 10.03 -30.87 -17.38
CA TYR A 312 11.19 -30.98 -18.26
C TYR A 312 12.17 -32.09 -17.86
N SER A 313 12.06 -32.59 -16.62
CA SER A 313 12.90 -33.68 -16.12
C SER A 313 12.15 -35.02 -16.14
N PRO A 314 12.76 -36.13 -16.58
CA PRO A 314 12.10 -37.44 -16.64
C PRO A 314 12.11 -38.22 -15.31
N GLY A 315 12.74 -37.70 -14.25
CA GLY A 315 12.93 -38.42 -12.98
C GLY A 315 11.68 -38.55 -12.10
N VAL A 316 11.67 -39.52 -11.18
CA VAL A 316 10.56 -39.73 -10.22
C VAL A 316 10.28 -38.45 -9.41
N LEU A 317 11.32 -37.77 -8.94
CA LEU A 317 11.21 -36.48 -8.24
C LEU A 317 10.59 -35.37 -9.11
N ALA A 318 10.74 -35.45 -10.44
CA ALA A 318 10.13 -34.50 -11.37
C ALA A 318 8.61 -34.68 -11.45
N GLN A 319 8.14 -35.93 -11.39
CA GLN A 319 6.71 -36.25 -11.45
C GLN A 319 5.95 -35.96 -10.14
N MET A 320 6.66 -35.76 -9.03
CA MET A 320 6.08 -35.36 -7.75
C MET A 320 5.66 -33.88 -7.79
N SER A 321 4.46 -33.58 -7.29
CA SER A 321 4.00 -32.20 -7.09
C SER A 321 4.65 -31.66 -5.82
N LEU A 322 5.59 -30.73 -5.98
CA LEU A 322 6.36 -30.16 -4.87
C LEU A 322 6.06 -28.67 -4.73
N PRO A 323 6.25 -28.07 -3.53
CA PRO A 323 6.06 -26.65 -3.31
C PRO A 323 6.82 -25.81 -4.34
N SER A 324 6.19 -24.78 -4.84
CA SER A 324 6.75 -23.90 -5.86
C SER A 324 6.39 -22.46 -5.60
N PHE A 325 7.22 -21.58 -6.15
CA PHE A 325 6.94 -20.16 -6.13
C PHE A 325 7.36 -19.50 -7.44
N THR A 326 6.71 -18.38 -7.72
CA THR A 326 6.93 -17.59 -8.92
C THR A 326 6.94 -16.12 -8.56
N TYR A 327 7.91 -15.39 -9.07
CA TYR A 327 7.96 -13.93 -8.96
C TYR A 327 8.40 -13.33 -10.30
N LYS A 328 8.26 -12.01 -10.41
CA LYS A 328 8.56 -11.27 -11.63
C LYS A 328 9.63 -10.22 -11.38
N VAL A 329 10.48 -10.03 -12.38
CA VAL A 329 11.57 -9.05 -12.39
C VAL A 329 11.59 -8.29 -13.71
N LEU A 330 12.13 -7.08 -13.73
CA LEU A 330 12.25 -6.29 -14.96
C LEU A 330 13.28 -6.92 -15.92
N ALA A 331 12.95 -7.03 -17.20
CA ALA A 331 13.94 -7.40 -18.21
C ALA A 331 15.00 -6.30 -18.39
N ALA A 332 16.25 -6.67 -18.69
CA ALA A 332 17.34 -5.70 -18.91
C ALA A 332 17.07 -4.76 -20.10
N SER A 333 16.32 -5.24 -21.10
CA SER A 333 15.90 -4.45 -22.26
C SER A 333 14.78 -3.46 -21.97
N ALA A 334 14.11 -3.57 -20.81
CA ALA A 334 12.97 -2.74 -20.48
C ALA A 334 13.42 -1.41 -19.83
N PRO A 335 12.76 -0.28 -20.15
CA PRO A 335 13.00 0.96 -19.41
C PRO A 335 12.53 0.83 -17.96
N ILE A 336 13.23 1.52 -17.05
CA ILE A 336 12.81 1.63 -15.64
C ILE A 336 11.45 2.35 -15.61
N PRO A 337 10.41 1.75 -15.00
CA PRO A 337 9.08 2.35 -15.01
C PRO A 337 9.01 3.57 -14.08
N GLU A 338 8.29 4.59 -14.53
CA GLU A 338 7.96 5.76 -13.72
C GLU A 338 6.53 5.64 -13.17
N PRO A 339 6.25 6.18 -11.97
CA PRO A 339 4.89 6.25 -11.45
C PRO A 339 3.99 7.09 -12.34
N ASP A 340 2.79 6.59 -12.63
CA ASP A 340 1.76 7.33 -13.36
C ASP A 340 1.44 8.65 -12.63
N PRO A 341 1.48 9.82 -13.30
CA PRO A 341 1.30 11.11 -12.61
C PRO A 341 -0.07 11.32 -11.95
N ALA A 342 -1.11 10.62 -12.41
CA ALA A 342 -2.48 10.78 -11.90
C ALA A 342 -2.79 9.77 -10.78
N THR A 343 -2.32 8.54 -10.92
CA THR A 343 -2.66 7.42 -10.03
C THR A 343 -1.51 7.00 -9.12
N GLY A 344 -0.27 7.37 -9.45
CA GLY A 344 0.94 6.92 -8.77
C GLY A 344 1.29 5.45 -9.02
N LEU A 345 0.52 4.73 -9.85
CA LEU A 345 0.77 3.31 -10.11
C LEU A 345 2.03 3.14 -10.95
N VAL A 346 2.83 2.12 -10.62
CA VAL A 346 4.03 1.76 -11.38
C VAL A 346 3.71 0.53 -12.23
N LYS A 347 3.77 0.68 -13.56
CA LYS A 347 3.44 -0.40 -14.51
C LYS A 347 4.67 -0.75 -15.37
N PRO A 348 5.40 -1.82 -15.03
CA PRO A 348 6.53 -2.27 -15.84
C PRO A 348 6.04 -2.83 -17.19
N SER A 349 6.80 -2.57 -18.26
CA SER A 349 6.43 -2.96 -19.63
C SER A 349 6.79 -4.41 -19.96
N GLN A 350 7.99 -4.86 -19.58
CA GLN A 350 8.49 -6.20 -19.88
C GLN A 350 9.03 -6.85 -18.60
N LEU A 351 8.38 -7.94 -18.19
CA LEU A 351 8.72 -8.69 -16.98
C LEU A 351 9.16 -10.10 -17.33
N ILE A 352 10.29 -10.51 -16.76
CA ILE A 352 10.74 -11.90 -16.74
C ILE A 352 10.05 -12.61 -15.58
N THR A 353 9.40 -13.73 -15.87
CA THR A 353 8.79 -14.57 -14.85
C THR A 353 9.77 -15.67 -14.44
N LYS A 354 10.15 -15.71 -13.16
CA LYS A 354 11.04 -16.72 -12.63
C LYS A 354 10.26 -17.68 -11.73
N THR A 355 10.30 -18.97 -12.07
CA THR A 355 9.60 -20.04 -11.35
C THR A 355 10.63 -20.97 -10.72
N TYR A 356 10.40 -21.30 -9.45
CA TYR A 356 11.23 -22.21 -8.68
C TYR A 356 10.38 -23.29 -8.04
N ARG A 357 10.98 -24.46 -7.87
CA ARG A 357 10.42 -25.61 -7.17
C ARG A 357 11.35 -25.99 -6.03
N LEU A 358 10.78 -26.23 -4.85
CA LEU A 358 11.51 -26.66 -3.67
C LEU A 358 11.66 -28.19 -3.69
N GLU A 359 12.89 -28.67 -3.91
CA GLU A 359 13.26 -30.07 -3.90
C GLU A 359 14.04 -30.40 -2.63
N GLY A 360 13.33 -30.87 -1.60
CA GLY A 360 13.86 -30.96 -0.26
C GLY A 360 14.24 -29.57 0.24
N ASN A 361 15.54 -29.32 0.40
CA ASN A 361 16.06 -28.04 0.91
C ASN A 361 16.63 -27.13 -0.20
N ILE A 362 16.50 -27.52 -1.48
CA ILE A 362 17.09 -26.82 -2.61
C ILE A 362 15.99 -26.22 -3.48
N CYS A 363 16.04 -24.91 -3.74
CA CYS A 363 15.19 -24.29 -4.74
C CYS A 363 15.80 -24.44 -6.13
N ARG A 364 15.15 -25.24 -7.00
CA ARG A 364 15.54 -25.41 -8.41
C ARG A 364 14.72 -24.49 -9.29
N ARG A 365 15.40 -23.71 -10.15
CA ARG A 365 14.75 -22.89 -11.18
C ARG A 365 14.16 -23.82 -12.25
N ILE A 366 12.89 -23.60 -12.60
CA ILE A 366 12.18 -24.33 -13.66
C ILE A 366 12.24 -23.51 -14.94
N LEU A 367 12.90 -24.06 -15.96
CA LEU A 367 13.03 -23.48 -17.30
C LEU A 367 13.00 -24.61 -18.34
N PRO A 368 12.47 -24.35 -19.54
CA PRO A 368 12.55 -25.32 -20.64
C PRO A 368 14.02 -25.69 -20.95
N PRO A 369 14.29 -26.95 -21.35
CA PRO A 369 15.63 -27.36 -21.73
C PRO A 369 16.16 -26.53 -22.92
N GLY A 370 17.40 -26.07 -22.82
CA GLY A 370 18.06 -25.30 -23.89
C GLY A 370 17.69 -23.82 -23.95
N THR A 371 16.80 -23.33 -23.09
CA THR A 371 16.55 -21.87 -22.97
C THR A 371 17.58 -21.23 -22.07
N LEU A 372 18.25 -20.19 -22.56
CA LEU A 372 19.10 -19.33 -21.73
C LEU A 372 18.23 -18.45 -20.83
N ALA A 373 18.73 -18.12 -19.64
CA ALA A 373 18.08 -17.15 -18.78
C ALA A 373 18.16 -15.77 -19.45
N GLU A 374 17.02 -15.09 -19.56
CA GLU A 374 16.98 -13.70 -20.00
C GLU A 374 17.71 -12.79 -18.99
N ASP A 375 18.44 -11.80 -19.52
CA ASP A 375 19.12 -10.79 -18.71
C ASP A 375 18.08 -9.88 -18.05
N GLU A 376 18.28 -9.60 -16.76
CA GLU A 376 17.38 -8.77 -15.97
C GLU A 376 18.01 -7.42 -15.63
N ALA A 377 17.17 -6.43 -15.33
CA ALA A 377 17.64 -5.14 -14.87
C ALA A 377 17.96 -5.19 -13.37
N HIS A 378 18.99 -4.44 -12.99
CA HIS A 378 19.50 -4.38 -11.62
C HIS A 378 19.36 -2.96 -11.05
N PRO A 379 19.15 -2.79 -9.73
CA PRO A 379 19.23 -1.50 -9.06
C PRO A 379 20.53 -0.77 -9.36
N VAL A 380 20.45 0.53 -9.68
CA VAL A 380 21.65 1.36 -9.83
C VAL A 380 22.27 1.57 -8.43
N PRO A 381 23.56 1.24 -8.23
CA PRO A 381 24.22 1.46 -6.94
C PRO A 381 24.19 2.94 -6.56
N LEU A 382 23.81 3.25 -5.33
CA LEU A 382 23.95 4.61 -4.82
C LEU A 382 25.46 4.96 -4.80
N PRO A 383 25.88 6.14 -5.30
CA PRO A 383 27.26 6.55 -5.22
C PRO A 383 27.69 6.56 -3.75
N ALA A 384 28.79 5.85 -3.45
CA ALA A 384 29.31 5.75 -2.10
C ALA A 384 29.55 7.16 -1.55
N LYS A 385 28.97 7.48 -0.39
CA LYS A 385 29.31 8.72 0.32
C LYS A 385 30.79 8.64 0.70
N ASP A 386 31.63 9.46 0.06
CA ASP A 386 33.04 9.58 0.37
C ASP A 386 33.24 9.77 1.88
N LYS A 387 33.82 8.76 2.53
CA LYS A 387 34.18 8.80 3.95
C LYS A 387 35.48 9.59 4.21
N ASN A 388 35.98 10.34 3.24
CA ASN A 388 37.29 11.03 3.33
C ASN A 388 37.29 12.33 4.15
N GLY A 389 36.19 12.72 4.81
CA GLY A 389 36.11 13.99 5.54
C GLY A 389 36.44 13.98 7.05
N LYS A 390 36.65 12.82 7.70
CA LYS A 390 36.61 12.73 9.18
C LYS A 390 37.91 12.35 9.91
N SER A 391 39.09 12.54 9.31
CA SER A 391 40.37 12.35 10.04
C SER A 391 41.31 13.54 9.93
N ARG A 392 40.92 14.74 10.40
CA ARG A 392 41.88 15.81 10.72
C ARG A 392 41.25 16.92 11.57
N LYS A 393 40.91 16.60 12.83
CA LYS A 393 40.85 17.61 13.90
C LYS A 393 40.78 16.92 15.26
N ARG A 394 41.97 16.65 15.83
CA ARG A 394 42.22 16.60 17.28
C ARG A 394 43.72 16.47 17.54
N ARG A 395 44.37 17.62 17.69
CA ARG A 395 45.55 17.83 18.53
C ARG A 395 45.59 19.33 18.86
N ARG A 396 45.16 19.66 20.07
CA ARG A 396 45.69 20.75 20.87
C ARG A 396 45.89 20.17 22.25
#